data_AF-A0AAW0YE20-F1
#
_entry.id   AF-A0AAW0YE20-F1
#
_cell.length_a   1.000
_cell.length_b   1.000
_cell.length_c   1.000
_cell.angle_alpha   90.00
_cell.angle_beta   90.00
_cell.angle_gamma   90.00
#
_symmetry.space_group_name_H-M   'P 1'
#
loop_
_entity.id
_entity.type
_entity.pdbx_description
1 polymer ?
#
loop_
_entity_poly.entity_id
_entity_poly.type
_entity_poly.pdbx_seq_one_letter_code
_entity_poly.pdbx_strand_id
1 'polypeptide(L)'
;MANLARLVQYGPEAWNLLQGVFCVYKPADMTVGYLRKVIISNMCRDLNLLDPRPATLHMAIEGSVGDKLVITQRENFADNSLVLGPRYQAVDFKLSSALHLHKNISGVCVLGINSGSKRTHTVREARLIRAYTVSGQFGRATDTHFHDGKVVEKSRYTHMTRGKLLKAIMSIQSAHQHKAINFLGLDPHSQKCYASMKPVII
;
A
#
# COMPACT_ATOMS: atom_id res chain seq x y z
N MET A 1 21.80 20.48 0.70
CA MET A 1 21.22 20.88 2.01
C MET A 1 20.52 19.67 2.58
N ALA A 2 21.09 19.08 3.64
CA ALA A 2 20.60 17.85 4.24
C ALA A 2 19.23 18.12 4.91
N ASN A 3 18.18 17.46 4.42
CA ASN A 3 16.92 17.35 5.15
C ASN A 3 17.19 16.54 6.42
N LEU A 4 17.50 17.24 7.52
CA LEU A 4 17.45 16.67 8.86
C LEU A 4 16.02 16.20 9.06
N ALA A 5 15.82 14.88 9.11
CA ALA A 5 14.53 14.28 9.39
C ALA A 5 14.05 14.83 10.74
N ARG A 6 13.04 15.71 10.69
CA ARG A 6 12.41 16.28 11.89
C ARG A 6 11.81 15.11 12.68
N LEU A 7 12.41 14.80 13.83
CA LEU A 7 11.86 13.81 14.75
C LEU A 7 10.59 14.39 15.38
N VAL A 8 9.45 13.75 15.13
CA VAL A 8 8.16 14.15 15.68
C VAL A 8 7.92 13.33 16.95
N GLN A 9 7.87 14.00 18.10
CA GLN A 9 7.56 13.36 19.39
C GLN A 9 6.08 13.51 19.79
N TYR A 10 5.37 14.47 19.19
CA TYR A 10 3.98 14.75 19.50
C TYR A 10 3.03 13.89 18.66
N GLY A 11 2.23 13.06 19.31
CA GLY A 11 1.32 12.08 18.66
C GLY A 11 0.36 12.70 17.65
N PRO A 12 -0.37 13.78 17.97
CA PRO A 12 -1.29 14.43 17.04
C PRO A 12 -0.62 15.02 15.80
N GLU A 13 0.61 15.52 15.92
CA GLU A 13 1.38 15.98 14.77
C GLU A 13 1.76 14.80 13.86
N ALA A 14 2.23 13.69 14.44
CA ALA A 14 2.51 12.47 13.70
C ALA A 14 1.26 11.92 12.98
N TRP A 15 0.10 11.95 13.65
CA TRP A 15 -1.17 11.54 13.06
C TRP A 15 -1.55 12.37 11.82
N ASN A 16 -1.35 13.69 11.87
CA ASN A 16 -1.65 14.58 10.75
C ASN A 16 -0.73 14.32 9.55
N LEU A 17 0.50 13.85 9.78
CA LEU A 17 1.44 13.48 8.73
C LEU A 17 1.09 12.14 8.05
N LEU A 18 0.34 11.26 8.72
CA LEU A 18 -0.11 9.97 8.17
C LEU A 18 -1.32 10.12 7.22
N GLN A 19 -1.22 11.07 6.31
CA GLN A 19 -2.26 11.45 5.36
C GLN A 19 -1.72 11.42 3.92
N GLY A 20 -1.48 10.22 3.39
CA GLY A 20 -0.77 10.10 2.13
C GLY A 20 -0.69 8.71 1.54
N VAL A 21 0.18 8.57 0.53
CA VAL A 21 0.46 7.33 -0.17
C VAL A 21 1.94 7.03 -0.02
N PHE A 22 2.27 5.78 0.20
CA PHE A 22 3.65 5.31 0.36
C PHE A 22 3.83 3.94 -0.29
N CYS A 23 5.09 3.60 -0.56
CA CYS A 23 5.46 2.34 -1.18
C CYS A 23 6.06 1.40 -0.13
N VAL A 24 5.62 0.16 -0.10
CA VAL A 24 6.15 -0.89 0.77
C VAL A 24 6.56 -2.08 -0.07
N TYR A 25 7.68 -2.71 0.27
CA TYR A 25 8.03 -3.99 -0.32
C TYR A 25 7.23 -5.12 0.34
N LYS A 26 6.39 -5.82 -0.43
CA LYS A 26 5.72 -7.03 0.00
C LYS A 26 6.62 -8.24 -0.28
N PRO A 27 7.06 -9.01 0.74
CA PRO A 27 7.71 -10.30 0.54
C PRO A 27 6.78 -11.34 -0.12
N ALA A 28 7.37 -12.43 -0.63
CA ALA A 28 6.62 -13.59 -1.09
C ALA A 28 5.86 -14.25 0.09
N ASP A 29 4.90 -15.10 -0.24
CA ASP A 29 4.06 -15.89 0.69
C ASP A 29 3.19 -15.11 1.69
N MET A 30 3.16 -13.79 1.56
CA MET A 30 2.37 -12.91 2.43
C MET A 30 1.19 -12.30 1.70
N THR A 31 -0.02 -12.33 2.26
CA THR A 31 -1.16 -11.63 1.65
C THR A 31 -1.09 -10.13 1.91
N VAL A 32 -1.64 -9.31 1.00
CA VAL A 32 -1.76 -7.85 1.22
C VAL A 32 -2.61 -7.55 2.46
N GLY A 33 -3.60 -8.41 2.76
CA GLY A 33 -4.39 -8.30 3.98
C GLY A 33 -3.56 -8.49 5.26
N TYR A 34 -2.64 -9.46 5.27
CA TYR A 34 -1.73 -9.65 6.39
C TYR A 34 -0.73 -8.49 6.51
N LEU A 35 -0.14 -8.04 5.38
CA LEU A 35 0.71 -6.85 5.34
C LEU A 35 0.03 -5.64 6.00
N ARG A 36 -1.23 -5.40 5.64
CA ARG A 36 -2.04 -4.32 6.21
C ARG A 36 -2.18 -4.45 7.72
N LYS A 37 -2.47 -5.66 8.24
CA LYS A 37 -2.60 -5.90 9.68
C LYS A 37 -1.29 -5.59 10.41
N VAL A 38 -0.16 -6.03 9.87
CA VAL A 38 1.17 -5.76 10.45
C VAL A 38 1.47 -4.27 10.49
N ILE A 39 1.26 -3.56 9.38
CA ILE A 39 1.50 -2.11 9.30
C ILE A 39 0.62 -1.36 10.30
N ILE A 40 -0.69 -1.66 10.34
CA ILE A 40 -1.61 -1.01 11.27
C ILE A 40 -1.23 -1.30 12.72
N SER A 41 -0.87 -2.55 13.04
CA SER A 41 -0.44 -2.94 14.39
C SER A 41 0.80 -2.17 14.83
N ASN A 42 1.80 -2.05 13.95
CA ASN A 42 3.03 -1.31 14.23
C ASN A 42 2.75 0.18 14.41
N MET A 43 1.98 0.80 13.49
CA MET A 43 1.62 2.22 13.60
C MET A 43 0.82 2.52 14.87
N CYS A 44 -0.13 1.66 15.22
CA CYS A 44 -0.92 1.77 16.44
C CYS A 44 -0.04 1.71 17.69
N ARG A 45 0.90 0.76 17.75
CA ARG A 45 1.86 0.68 18.85
C ARG A 45 2.74 1.93 18.91
N ASP A 46 3.35 2.30 17.79
CA ASP A 46 4.37 3.35 17.75
C ASP A 46 3.77 4.74 17.99
N LEU A 47 2.54 5.01 17.53
CA LEU A 47 1.83 6.27 17.83
C LEU A 47 1.38 6.38 19.29
N ASN A 48 1.01 5.27 19.92
CA ASN A 48 0.66 5.27 21.34
C ASN A 48 1.88 5.41 22.27
N LEU A 49 3.11 5.27 21.74
CA LEU A 49 4.35 5.56 22.48
C LEU A 49 4.75 7.04 22.42
N LEU A 50 4.13 7.83 21.55
CA LEU A 50 4.38 9.26 21.42
C LEU A 50 3.64 10.07 22.48
N ASP A 51 4.08 11.31 22.69
CA ASP A 51 3.47 12.20 23.67
C ASP A 51 2.01 12.48 23.28
N PRO A 52 1.04 12.16 24.15
CA PRO A 52 -0.36 12.39 23.89
C PRO A 52 -0.69 13.89 24.00
N ARG A 53 -1.82 14.28 23.40
CA ARG A 53 -2.40 15.61 23.65
C ARG A 53 -2.76 15.73 25.16
N PRO A 54 -2.48 16.87 25.81
CA PRO A 54 -2.87 17.08 27.21
C PRO A 54 -4.37 16.90 27.40
N ALA A 55 -4.75 16.29 28.53
CA ALA A 55 -6.15 16.08 28.88
C ALA A 55 -6.86 17.43 29.06
N THR A 56 -8.03 17.55 28.46
CA THR A 56 -8.86 18.75 28.56
C THR A 56 -9.43 18.85 29.97
N LEU A 57 -9.33 20.00 30.62
CA LEU A 57 -9.89 20.19 31.96
C LEU A 57 -11.41 20.42 31.87
N HIS A 58 -12.17 19.80 32.77
CA HIS A 58 -13.61 20.02 32.89
C HIS A 58 -13.86 21.13 33.92
N MET A 59 -14.50 22.21 33.50
CA MET A 59 -14.91 23.29 34.41
C MET A 59 -16.25 22.92 35.04
N ALA A 60 -16.24 22.58 36.32
CA ALA A 60 -17.46 22.38 37.10
C ALA A 60 -17.84 23.70 37.77
N ILE A 61 -19.08 24.14 37.57
CA ILE A 61 -19.64 25.27 38.30
C ILE A 61 -20.35 24.68 39.51
N GLU A 62 -19.83 24.99 40.70
CA GLU A 62 -20.37 24.51 41.96
C GLU A 62 -21.04 25.69 42.69
N GLY A 63 -22.31 25.52 43.03
CA GLY A 63 -23.10 26.50 43.78
C GLY A 63 -24.61 26.34 43.53
N SER A 64 -25.41 26.77 44.49
CA SER A 64 -26.87 26.83 44.36
C SER A 64 -27.30 28.08 43.60
N VAL A 65 -28.42 28.01 42.86
CA VAL A 65 -28.98 29.15 42.12
C VAL A 65 -29.49 30.18 43.13
N GLY A 66 -28.59 31.08 43.58
CA GLY A 66 -28.85 32.07 44.62
C GLY A 66 -27.59 32.55 45.37
N ASP A 67 -26.54 31.72 45.43
CA ASP A 67 -25.26 32.05 46.08
C ASP A 67 -24.12 32.29 45.08
N LYS A 68 -22.95 32.75 45.56
CA LYS A 68 -21.74 32.94 44.74
C LYS A 68 -21.30 31.61 44.10
N LEU A 69 -21.44 31.53 42.78
CA LEU A 69 -20.98 30.39 41.97
C LEU A 69 -19.45 30.36 41.94
N VAL A 70 -18.85 29.22 42.30
CA VAL A 70 -17.40 28.99 42.22
C VAL A 70 -17.10 28.08 41.05
N ILE A 71 -16.13 28.48 40.22
CA ILE A 71 -15.67 27.71 39.07
C ILE A 71 -14.49 26.86 39.52
N THR A 72 -14.69 25.54 39.58
CA THR A 72 -13.65 24.58 39.95
C THR A 72 -13.18 23.82 38.71
N GLN A 73 -11.86 23.74 38.50
CA GLN A 73 -11.29 22.88 37.46
C GLN A 73 -11.17 21.46 38.00
N ARG A 74 -11.84 20.50 37.35
CA ARG A 74 -11.76 19.07 37.64
C ARG A 74 -11.18 18.32 36.45
N GLU A 75 -10.64 17.13 36.71
CA GLU A 75 -10.22 16.23 35.65
C GLU A 75 -11.42 15.81 34.80
N ASN A 76 -11.26 15.88 33.47
CA ASN A 76 -12.28 15.37 32.57
C ASN A 76 -12.11 13.86 32.41
N PHE A 77 -12.97 13.09 33.08
CA PHE A 77 -12.97 11.62 32.94
C PHE A 77 -13.20 11.15 31.50
N ALA A 78 -13.86 11.96 30.65
CA ALA A 78 -14.07 11.62 29.26
C ALA A 78 -12.81 11.71 28.39
N ASP A 79 -11.74 12.37 28.85
CA ASP A 79 -10.45 12.53 28.14
C ASP A 79 -9.28 11.85 28.90
N ASN A 80 -9.60 11.16 30.01
CA ASN A 80 -8.62 10.49 30.84
C ASN A 80 -8.20 9.14 30.19
N SER A 81 -6.88 8.95 30.04
CA SER A 81 -6.31 7.75 29.40
C SER A 81 -6.67 6.44 30.10
N LEU A 82 -6.91 6.46 31.41
CA LEU A 82 -7.27 5.25 32.17
C LEU A 82 -8.69 4.77 31.84
N VAL A 83 -9.58 5.69 31.43
CA VAL A 83 -10.97 5.38 31.08
C VAL A 83 -11.10 5.03 29.60
N LEU A 84 -10.44 5.80 28.72
CA LEU A 84 -10.50 5.61 27.27
C LEU A 84 -9.61 4.46 26.75
N GLY A 85 -8.54 4.13 27.48
CA GLY A 85 -7.50 3.23 27.00
C GLY A 85 -6.56 3.91 25.98
N PRO A 86 -5.87 3.13 25.12
CA PRO A 86 -4.95 3.66 24.11
C PRO A 86 -5.66 4.63 23.17
N ARG A 87 -5.01 5.77 22.87
CA ARG A 87 -5.61 6.84 22.08
C ARG A 87 -5.80 6.49 20.62
N TYR A 88 -4.86 5.73 20.05
CA TYR A 88 -4.94 5.28 18.66
C TYR A 88 -5.28 3.80 18.65
N GLN A 89 -6.33 3.44 17.91
CA GLN A 89 -6.78 2.07 17.74
C GLN A 89 -6.66 1.63 16.29
N ALA A 90 -6.59 0.32 16.06
CA ALA A 90 -6.51 -0.24 14.71
C ALA A 90 -7.70 0.17 13.80
N VAL A 91 -8.85 0.48 14.40
CA VAL A 91 -10.08 0.91 13.70
C VAL A 91 -9.95 2.32 13.12
N ASP A 92 -9.12 3.17 13.72
CA ASP A 92 -8.92 4.56 13.29
C ASP A 92 -8.14 4.63 11.97
N PHE A 93 -7.33 3.61 11.69
CA PHE A 93 -6.50 3.55 10.49
C PHE A 93 -7.29 3.04 9.29
N LYS A 94 -7.37 3.88 8.26
CA LYS A 94 -7.86 3.45 6.94
C LYS A 94 -6.67 3.18 6.04
N LEU A 95 -6.44 1.91 5.72
CA LEU A 95 -5.38 1.51 4.81
C LEU A 95 -5.95 0.77 3.59
N SER A 96 -5.69 1.31 2.41
CA SER A 96 -6.09 0.75 1.12
C SER A 96 -4.87 0.50 0.24
N SER A 97 -4.93 -0.56 -0.57
CA SER A 97 -3.91 -0.82 -1.58
C SER A 97 -4.38 -0.36 -2.95
N ALA A 98 -3.52 0.34 -3.70
CA ALA A 98 -3.80 0.68 -5.09
C ALA A 98 -3.82 -0.57 -5.99
N LEU A 99 -3.05 -1.61 -5.61
CA LEU A 99 -2.96 -2.86 -6.36
C LEU A 99 -3.02 -4.07 -5.43
N HIS A 100 -3.79 -5.07 -5.84
CA HIS A 100 -3.79 -6.36 -5.19
C HIS A 100 -2.64 -7.23 -5.76
N LEU A 101 -1.56 -7.40 -4.99
CA LEU A 101 -0.53 -8.41 -5.27
C LEU A 101 -0.98 -9.76 -4.71
N HIS A 102 -0.82 -10.82 -5.50
CA HIS A 102 -1.08 -12.19 -5.05
C HIS A 102 -0.11 -12.58 -3.91
N LYS A 103 -0.50 -13.56 -3.10
CA LYS A 103 0.30 -14.08 -1.96
C LYS A 103 1.74 -14.40 -2.40
N ASN A 104 1.87 -15.12 -3.51
CA ASN A 104 3.15 -15.68 -3.99
C ASN A 104 3.99 -14.68 -4.81
N ILE A 105 3.48 -13.46 -5.03
CA ILE A 105 4.20 -12.40 -5.74
C ILE A 105 4.88 -11.51 -4.71
N SER A 106 6.17 -11.24 -4.90
CA SER A 106 6.89 -10.21 -4.15
C SER A 106 7.04 -8.94 -4.98
N GLY A 107 7.23 -7.80 -4.32
CA GLY A 107 7.51 -6.54 -4.99
C GLY A 107 6.88 -5.33 -4.33
N VAL A 108 6.89 -4.22 -5.06
CA VAL A 108 6.40 -2.93 -4.55
C VAL A 108 4.87 -2.93 -4.50
N CYS A 109 4.35 -2.60 -3.32
CA CYS A 109 2.94 -2.40 -3.06
C CYS A 109 2.71 -0.94 -2.68
N VAL A 110 1.84 -0.26 -3.43
CA VAL A 110 1.47 1.14 -3.18
C VAL A 110 0.28 1.16 -2.24
N LEU A 111 0.47 1.71 -1.05
CA LEU A 111 -0.52 1.76 0.02
C LEU A 111 -0.89 3.21 0.32
N GLY A 112 -2.17 3.45 0.56
CA GLY A 112 -2.71 4.73 1.00
C GLY A 112 -3.14 4.63 2.45
N ILE A 113 -2.81 5.66 3.22
CA ILE A 113 -3.22 5.79 4.62
C ILE A 113 -4.16 6.99 4.79
N ASN A 114 -5.24 6.79 5.54
CA ASN A 114 -6.25 7.79 5.87
C ASN A 114 -6.78 8.49 4.61
N SER A 115 -6.55 9.81 4.49
CA SER A 115 -6.97 10.61 3.33
C SER A 115 -6.32 10.15 2.01
N GLY A 116 -5.16 9.50 2.09
CA GLY A 116 -4.47 8.88 0.95
C GLY A 116 -5.21 7.71 0.32
N SER A 117 -6.23 7.15 0.99
CA SER A 117 -7.04 6.07 0.43
C SER A 117 -7.75 6.51 -0.87
N LYS A 118 -8.19 7.77 -0.95
CA LYS A 118 -8.77 8.33 -2.18
C LYS A 118 -7.77 8.35 -3.33
N ARG A 119 -6.51 8.74 -3.05
CA ARG A 119 -5.43 8.78 -4.05
C ARG A 119 -5.09 7.39 -4.58
N THR A 120 -5.18 6.35 -3.76
CA THR A 120 -4.95 4.97 -4.25
C THR A 120 -5.95 4.52 -5.31
N HIS A 121 -7.18 5.02 -5.26
CA HIS A 121 -8.18 4.78 -6.30
C HIS A 121 -7.72 5.40 -7.63
N THR A 122 -7.31 6.66 -7.60
CA THR A 122 -6.78 7.37 -8.78
C THR A 122 -5.55 6.67 -9.36
N VAL A 123 -4.62 6.18 -8.52
CA VAL A 123 -3.46 5.41 -8.99
C VAL A 123 -3.90 4.10 -9.66
N ARG A 124 -4.94 3.44 -9.15
CA ARG A 124 -5.49 2.22 -9.74
C ARG A 124 -6.13 2.51 -11.10
N GLU A 125 -6.88 3.60 -11.21
CA GLU A 125 -7.53 4.05 -12.44
C GLU A 125 -6.54 4.52 -13.51
N ALA A 126 -5.43 5.13 -13.09
CA ALA A 126 -4.36 5.58 -13.98
C ALA A 126 -3.66 4.42 -14.72
N ARG A 127 -3.86 3.15 -14.29
CA ARG A 127 -3.33 1.95 -14.95
C ARG A 127 -1.84 2.04 -15.29
N LEU A 128 -1.05 2.60 -14.38
CA LEU A 128 0.39 2.82 -14.56
C LEU A 128 1.12 1.56 -15.07
N ILE A 129 2.16 1.76 -15.88
CA ILE A 129 3.01 0.68 -16.39
C ILE A 129 3.63 -0.08 -15.22
N ARG A 130 3.64 -1.42 -15.31
CA ARG A 130 4.17 -2.31 -14.28
C ARG A 130 5.22 -3.21 -14.91
N ALA A 131 6.37 -3.27 -14.26
CA ALA A 131 7.44 -4.20 -14.61
C ALA A 131 7.46 -5.35 -13.61
N TYR A 132 7.50 -6.58 -14.10
CA TYR A 132 7.62 -7.78 -13.29
C TYR A 132 8.80 -8.59 -13.75
N THR A 133 9.52 -9.19 -12.81
CA THR A 133 10.49 -10.25 -13.09
C THR A 133 9.81 -11.58 -12.82
N VAL A 134 9.70 -12.43 -13.83
CA VAL A 134 9.02 -13.73 -13.74
C VAL A 134 10.04 -14.84 -13.88
N SER A 135 10.05 -15.75 -12.91
CA SER A 135 10.76 -17.02 -12.98
C SER A 135 9.76 -18.17 -13.06
N GLY A 136 10.11 -19.21 -13.81
CA GLY A 136 9.22 -20.34 -14.04
C GLY A 136 9.99 -21.64 -14.28
N GLN A 137 9.29 -22.76 -14.09
CA GLN A 137 9.82 -24.09 -14.31
C GLN A 137 9.11 -24.73 -15.52
N PHE A 138 9.87 -25.31 -16.45
CA PHE A 138 9.30 -26.06 -17.57
C PHE A 138 8.94 -27.50 -17.18
N GLY A 139 7.99 -28.09 -17.90
CA GLY A 139 7.60 -29.51 -17.71
C GLY A 139 6.73 -29.78 -16.49
N ARG A 140 6.22 -28.73 -15.83
CA ARG A 140 5.31 -28.83 -14.69
C ARG A 140 4.20 -27.80 -14.85
N ALA A 141 2.95 -28.26 -14.87
CA ALA A 141 1.77 -27.40 -14.82
C ALA A 141 1.04 -27.59 -13.49
N THR A 142 0.70 -26.49 -12.83
CA THR A 142 -0.08 -26.47 -11.59
C THR A 142 -1.45 -25.87 -11.84
N ASP A 143 -2.42 -26.25 -11.01
CA ASP A 143 -3.80 -25.75 -11.06
C ASP A 143 -3.91 -24.22 -10.91
N THR A 144 -3.13 -23.66 -9.99
CA THR A 144 -3.11 -22.22 -9.67
C THR A 144 -2.08 -21.44 -10.48
N HIS A 145 -1.32 -22.10 -11.36
CA HIS A 145 -0.21 -21.52 -12.13
C HIS A 145 0.93 -20.95 -11.26
N PHE A 146 0.91 -21.19 -9.95
CA PHE A 146 1.98 -20.89 -9.01
C PHE A 146 2.65 -22.16 -8.51
N HIS A 147 3.83 -22.02 -7.93
CA HIS A 147 4.63 -23.14 -7.42
C HIS A 147 3.97 -23.92 -6.27
N ASP A 148 3.13 -23.25 -5.48
CA ASP A 148 2.36 -23.80 -4.33
C ASP A 148 1.17 -24.67 -4.77
N GLY A 149 0.77 -24.58 -6.05
CA GLY A 149 -0.38 -25.30 -6.58
C GLY A 149 -0.17 -26.81 -6.72
N LYS A 150 -1.29 -27.56 -6.75
CA LYS A 150 -1.29 -28.98 -7.05
C LYS A 150 -0.82 -29.19 -8.49
N VAL A 151 0.08 -30.14 -8.69
CA VAL A 151 0.57 -30.49 -10.03
C VAL A 151 -0.51 -31.25 -10.78
N VAL A 152 -0.96 -30.67 -11.90
CA VAL A 152 -1.96 -31.25 -12.79
C VAL A 152 -1.29 -32.06 -13.89
N GLU A 153 -0.18 -31.56 -14.43
CA GLU A 153 0.53 -32.19 -15.54
C GLU A 153 2.04 -32.13 -15.34
N LYS A 154 2.72 -33.19 -15.77
CA LYS A 154 4.18 -33.26 -15.87
C LYS A 154 4.57 -33.76 -17.24
N SER A 155 5.51 -33.08 -17.88
CA SER A 155 6.00 -33.42 -19.22
C SER A 155 7.51 -33.22 -19.33
N ARG A 156 8.14 -33.95 -20.25
CA ARG A 156 9.59 -33.82 -20.50
C ARG A 156 9.86 -32.54 -21.28
N TYR A 157 10.81 -31.72 -20.82
CA TYR A 157 11.14 -30.42 -21.44
C TYR A 157 12.48 -30.42 -22.20
N THR A 158 13.10 -31.58 -22.44
CA THR A 158 14.42 -31.69 -23.11
C THR A 158 14.45 -31.05 -24.50
N HIS A 159 13.30 -30.96 -25.17
CA HIS A 159 13.15 -30.37 -26.50
C HIS A 159 13.06 -28.83 -26.50
N MET A 160 13.07 -28.20 -25.31
CA MET A 160 12.99 -26.75 -25.13
C MET A 160 14.36 -26.12 -25.34
N THR A 161 14.46 -25.21 -26.31
CA THR A 161 15.66 -24.44 -26.59
C THR A 161 15.40 -22.95 -26.35
N ARG A 162 16.46 -22.17 -26.09
CA ARG A 162 16.36 -20.71 -25.95
C ARG A 162 15.68 -20.06 -27.15
N GLY A 163 15.95 -20.54 -28.36
CA GLY A 163 15.33 -20.02 -29.58
C GLY A 163 13.81 -20.22 -29.62
N LYS A 164 13.31 -21.39 -29.20
CA LYS A 164 11.86 -21.65 -29.10
C LYS A 164 11.20 -20.74 -28.06
N LEU A 165 11.85 -20.55 -26.91
CA LEU A 165 11.37 -19.66 -25.86
C LEU A 165 11.32 -18.21 -26.31
N LEU A 166 12.40 -17.70 -26.92
CA LEU A 166 12.45 -16.34 -27.45
C LEU A 166 11.37 -16.13 -28.52
N LYS A 167 11.16 -17.09 -29.42
CA LYS A 167 10.08 -17.01 -30.42
C LYS A 167 8.70 -16.86 -29.76
N ALA A 168 8.43 -17.61 -28.69
CA ALA A 168 7.19 -17.49 -27.94
C ALA A 168 7.04 -16.11 -27.26
N ILE A 169 8.09 -15.63 -26.59
CA ILE A 169 8.09 -14.30 -25.93
C ILE A 169 7.87 -13.18 -26.96
N MET A 170 8.55 -13.25 -28.11
CA MET A 170 8.40 -12.26 -29.18
C MET A 170 6.99 -12.28 -29.78
N SER A 171 6.38 -13.46 -29.91
CA SER A 171 4.98 -13.58 -30.34
C SER A 171 4.02 -12.90 -29.34
N ILE A 172 4.22 -13.11 -28.04
CA ILE A 172 3.45 -12.44 -26.99
C ILE A 172 3.65 -10.92 -27.07
N GLN A 173 4.89 -10.46 -27.15
CA GLN A 173 5.22 -9.04 -27.24
C GLN A 173 4.56 -8.38 -28.45
N SER A 174 4.65 -9.01 -29.63
CA SER A 174 4.02 -8.53 -30.86
C SER A 174 2.50 -8.43 -30.74
N ALA A 175 1.84 -9.45 -30.15
CA ALA A 175 0.40 -9.44 -29.94
C ALA A 175 -0.08 -8.31 -29.00
N HIS A 176 0.77 -7.87 -28.06
CA HIS A 176 0.45 -6.80 -27.12
C HIS A 176 0.89 -5.40 -27.60
N GLN A 177 1.65 -5.30 -28.69
CA GLN A 177 2.17 -4.04 -29.20
C GLN A 177 1.05 -3.06 -29.56
N HIS A 178 0.05 -3.47 -30.32
CA HIS A 178 -1.10 -2.62 -30.65
C HIS A 178 -1.86 -2.13 -29.42
N LYS A 179 -2.03 -2.99 -28.40
CA LYS A 179 -2.68 -2.62 -27.14
C LYS A 179 -1.88 -1.57 -26.38
N ALA A 180 -0.55 -1.63 -26.44
CA ALA A 180 0.33 -0.63 -25.82
C ALA A 180 0.19 0.75 -26.49
N ILE A 181 0.09 0.81 -27.83
CA ILE A 181 -0.15 2.07 -28.57
C ILE A 181 -1.47 2.70 -28.12
N ASN A 182 -2.54 1.90 -28.13
CA ASN A 182 -3.87 2.35 -27.73
C ASN A 182 -3.88 2.82 -26.27
N PHE A 183 -3.15 2.12 -25.40
CA PHE A 183 -3.03 2.50 -23.99
C PHE A 183 -2.33 3.85 -23.80
N LEU A 184 -1.30 4.14 -24.60
CA LEU A 184 -0.57 5.41 -24.55
C LEU A 184 -1.32 6.56 -25.25
N GLY A 185 -2.45 6.27 -25.94
CA GLY A 185 -3.20 7.25 -26.71
C GLY A 185 -2.39 7.84 -27.87
N LEU A 186 -1.38 7.11 -28.37
CA LEU A 186 -0.57 7.55 -29.49
C LEU A 186 -1.26 7.16 -30.79
N ASP A 187 -1.21 8.04 -31.78
CA ASP A 187 -1.58 7.69 -33.16
C ASP A 187 -0.54 6.68 -33.72
N PRO A 188 -0.96 5.48 -34.16
CA PRO A 188 -0.07 4.49 -34.77
C PRO A 188 0.78 5.03 -35.91
N HIS A 189 0.30 6.04 -36.63
CA HIS A 189 0.99 6.65 -37.77
C HIS A 189 1.95 7.79 -37.37
N SER A 190 2.02 8.15 -36.08
CA SER A 190 2.86 9.24 -35.61
C SER A 190 4.32 8.84 -35.43
N GLN A 191 5.24 9.76 -35.76
CA GLN A 191 6.67 9.62 -35.48
C GLN A 191 6.97 9.40 -33.99
N LYS A 192 6.14 9.95 -33.09
CA LYS A 192 6.28 9.75 -31.64
C LYS A 192 6.01 8.31 -31.22
N CYS A 193 5.06 7.63 -31.87
CA CYS A 193 4.78 6.22 -31.65
C CYS A 193 5.97 5.36 -32.07
N TYR A 194 6.50 5.61 -33.27
CA TYR A 194 7.70 4.91 -33.77
C TYR A 194 8.91 5.07 -32.83
N ALA A 195 9.19 6.29 -32.36
CA ALA A 195 10.29 6.54 -31.43
C ALA A 195 10.11 5.82 -30.08
N SER A 196 8.88 5.78 -29.56
CA SER A 196 8.57 5.15 -28.27
C SER A 196 8.58 3.62 -28.31
N MET A 197 8.47 3.03 -29.51
CA MET A 197 8.42 1.58 -29.73
C MET A 197 9.73 0.97 -30.20
N LYS A 198 10.81 1.76 -30.32
CA LYS A 198 12.11 1.19 -30.64
C LYS A 198 12.52 0.18 -29.57
N PRO A 199 12.84 -1.08 -29.94
CA PRO A 199 13.27 -2.06 -28.97
C PRO A 199 14.61 -1.61 -28.37
N VAL A 200 14.66 -1.48 -27.05
CA VAL A 200 15.93 -1.48 -26.32
C VAL A 200 16.47 -2.89 -26.44
N ILE A 201 17.50 -3.07 -27.26
CA ILE A 201 18.24 -4.32 -27.34
C ILE A 201 18.97 -4.47 -26.00
N ILE A 202 18.48 -5.38 -25.15
CA ILE A 202 19.17 -5.85 -23.95
C ILE A 202 20.04 -7.04 -24.34
#